data_AF-A0A8H5L9P7-F1
#
_entry.id   AF-A0A8H5L9P7-F1
#
_cell.length_a   1.000
_cell.length_b   1.000
_cell.length_c   1.000
_cell.angle_alpha   90.00
_cell.angle_beta   90.00
_cell.angle_gamma   90.00
#
_symmetry.space_group_name_H-M   'P 1'
#
loop_
_entity.id
_entity.type
_entity.pdbx_description
1 polymer ?
#
loop_
_entity_poly.entity_id
_entity_poly.type
_entity_poly.pdbx_seq_one_letter_code
_entity_poly.pdbx_strand_id
1 'polypeptide(L)'
;MNPGQAATHSSLGFAALSSWIVSDRDQELLVFRKFGEISARNLLYLQCELLSIEGRLKAWDKHVEGSNDTALEQAAETWEMMHEQAEAGKPEAKEMLELVNQLRVKIKEYHEALELQSKISQLNSPDQRALEVVRNELHGGSLRRDGQKPNPILGGRGKDYLDEAEDLVSLKTPAAVDPLSKLLRAYWPGRVRFISAVD
;
A
#
# COMPACT_ATOMS: atom_id res chain seq x y z
N MET A 1 29.64 19.23 32.82
CA MET A 1 28.47 18.33 32.68
C MET A 1 28.84 17.22 31.70
N ASN A 2 28.55 15.96 32.04
CA ASN A 2 29.11 14.77 31.38
C ASN A 2 28.71 14.60 29.90
N PRO A 3 29.64 14.16 29.02
CA PRO A 3 29.33 13.67 27.68
C PRO A 3 28.92 12.20 27.78
N GLY A 4 27.66 11.94 28.14
CA GLY A 4 27.21 10.59 28.46
C GLY A 4 25.71 10.40 28.54
N GLN A 5 24.93 11.25 27.87
CA GLN A 5 23.50 10.97 27.67
C GLN A 5 23.34 10.34 26.30
N ALA A 6 23.54 9.03 26.25
CA ALA A 6 22.87 8.20 25.27
C ALA A 6 21.39 8.58 25.31
N ALA A 7 20.82 9.04 24.20
CA ALA A 7 19.39 9.18 24.09
C ALA A 7 18.78 7.81 24.43
N THR A 8 18.19 7.71 25.62
CA THR A 8 17.47 6.54 26.08
C THR A 8 16.25 6.36 25.18
N HIS A 9 16.43 5.69 24.04
CA HIS A 9 15.32 5.08 23.32
C HIS A 9 14.87 3.87 24.15
N SER A 10 14.05 4.15 25.17
CA SER A 10 13.34 3.13 25.95
C SER A 10 12.11 2.60 25.19
N SER A 11 11.99 2.88 23.89
CA SER A 11 10.98 2.27 23.04
C SER A 11 11.48 0.90 22.57
N LEU A 12 10.58 -0.08 22.60
CA LEU A 12 10.77 -1.41 22.02
C LEU A 12 9.78 -1.60 20.88
N GLY A 13 10.02 -2.58 20.00
CA GLY A 13 9.07 -2.93 18.96
C GLY A 13 8.87 -1.83 17.91
N PHE A 14 7.63 -1.65 17.47
CA PHE A 14 7.26 -0.67 16.45
C PHE A 14 7.70 0.76 16.78
N ALA A 15 7.63 1.16 18.05
CA ALA A 15 8.03 2.50 18.48
C ALA A 15 9.56 2.73 18.41
N ALA A 16 10.36 1.68 18.56
CA ALA A 16 11.81 1.76 18.37
C ALA A 16 12.12 1.88 16.87
N LEU A 17 11.54 0.99 16.07
CA LEU A 17 11.80 0.93 14.63
C LEU A 17 11.33 2.20 13.91
N SER A 18 10.14 2.72 14.22
CA SER A 18 9.61 3.93 13.57
C SER A 18 10.44 5.17 13.91
N SER A 19 10.84 5.33 15.19
CA SER A 19 11.70 6.42 15.62
C SER A 19 13.07 6.38 14.94
N TRP A 20 13.61 5.17 14.72
CA TRP A 20 14.89 5.00 14.06
C TRP A 20 14.80 5.26 12.54
N ILE A 21 13.82 4.68 11.85
CA ILE A 21 13.66 4.84 10.39
C ILE A 21 13.50 6.32 10.03
N VAL A 22 12.74 7.10 10.82
CA VAL A 22 12.52 8.54 10.57
C VAL A 22 13.71 9.41 10.98
N SER A 23 14.64 8.88 11.79
CA SER A 23 15.85 9.62 12.17
C SER A 23 16.82 9.85 11.01
N ASP A 24 16.69 9.07 9.93
CA ASP A 24 17.46 9.29 8.71
C ASP A 24 16.95 10.51 7.94
N ARG A 25 17.82 11.51 7.83
CA ARG A 25 17.51 12.79 7.18
C ARG A 25 17.18 12.63 5.70
N ASP A 26 17.77 11.65 5.04
CA ASP A 26 17.61 11.41 3.61
C ASP A 26 16.42 10.48 3.29
N GLN A 27 15.73 9.98 4.32
CA GLN A 27 14.55 9.10 4.24
C GLN A 27 14.80 7.81 3.42
N GLU A 28 16.05 7.38 3.30
CA GLU A 28 16.45 6.17 2.59
C GLU A 28 16.00 4.91 3.34
N LEU A 29 15.78 5.02 4.66
CA LEU A 29 15.32 3.92 5.50
C LEU A 29 13.81 3.65 5.43
N LEU A 30 13.02 4.49 4.75
CA LEU A 30 11.57 4.29 4.57
C LEU A 30 11.29 3.18 3.53
N VAL A 31 11.58 1.94 3.92
CA VAL A 31 11.42 0.74 3.10
C VAL A 31 10.26 -0.11 3.62
N PHE A 32 9.30 -0.37 2.74
CA PHE A 32 8.08 -1.12 3.06
C PHE A 32 7.74 -2.12 1.96
N ARG A 33 6.90 -3.09 2.31
CA ARG A 33 6.32 -4.00 1.31
C ARG A 33 5.26 -3.30 0.48
N LYS A 34 5.27 -3.56 -0.83
CA LYS A 34 4.19 -3.15 -1.76
C LYS A 34 3.05 -4.16 -1.84
N PHE A 35 3.25 -5.38 -1.33
CA PHE A 35 2.24 -6.42 -1.28
C PHE A 35 1.69 -6.79 -2.67
N GLY A 36 2.58 -6.92 -3.67
CA GLY A 36 2.21 -7.03 -5.08
C GLY A 36 1.25 -8.21 -5.39
N GLU A 37 1.54 -9.39 -4.86
CA GLU A 37 0.71 -10.58 -5.11
C GLU A 37 -0.71 -10.43 -4.53
N ILE A 38 -0.83 -10.00 -3.28
CA ILE A 38 -2.13 -9.90 -2.62
C ILE A 38 -2.95 -8.71 -3.18
N SER A 39 -2.29 -7.61 -3.56
CA SER A 39 -2.94 -6.50 -4.26
C SER A 39 -3.47 -6.91 -5.64
N ALA A 40 -2.68 -7.68 -6.40
CA ALA A 40 -3.14 -8.26 -7.67
C ALA A 40 -4.33 -9.21 -7.46
N ARG A 41 -4.28 -10.04 -6.42
CA ARG A 41 -5.40 -10.93 -6.06
C ARG A 41 -6.66 -10.14 -5.72
N ASN A 42 -6.55 -9.04 -4.96
CA ASN A 42 -7.68 -8.17 -4.67
C ASN A 42 -8.29 -7.54 -5.92
N LEU A 43 -7.46 -7.06 -6.85
CA LEU A 43 -7.92 -6.53 -8.13
C LEU A 43 -8.66 -7.59 -8.96
N LEU A 44 -8.16 -8.83 -8.98
CA LEU A 44 -8.83 -9.95 -9.66
C LEU A 44 -10.20 -10.25 -9.05
N TYR A 45 -10.32 -10.24 -7.72
CA TYR A 45 -11.63 -10.43 -7.06
C TYR A 45 -12.62 -9.32 -7.43
N LEU A 46 -12.20 -8.05 -7.34
CA LEU A 46 -13.04 -6.91 -7.73
C LEU A 46 -13.45 -6.99 -9.21
N GLN A 47 -12.54 -7.40 -10.09
CA GLN A 47 -12.83 -7.59 -11.51
C GLN A 47 -13.85 -8.71 -11.74
N CYS A 48 -13.72 -9.85 -11.05
CA CYS A 48 -14.70 -10.93 -11.15
C CYS A 48 -16.09 -10.53 -10.62
N GLU A 49 -16.15 -9.77 -9.52
CA GLU A 49 -17.40 -9.21 -9.00
C GLU A 49 -18.06 -8.28 -10.04
N LEU A 50 -17.28 -7.39 -10.66
CA LEU A 50 -17.77 -6.52 -11.73
C LEU A 50 -18.25 -7.27 -12.96
N LEU A 51 -17.53 -8.32 -13.40
CA LEU A 51 -17.96 -9.17 -14.53
C LEU A 51 -19.28 -9.88 -14.22
N SER A 52 -19.50 -10.31 -12.98
CA SER A 52 -20.76 -10.90 -12.54
C SER A 52 -21.91 -9.88 -12.60
N ILE A 53 -21.68 -8.66 -12.10
CA ILE A 53 -22.65 -7.55 -12.17
C ILE A 53 -22.95 -7.20 -13.63
N GLU A 54 -21.94 -7.07 -14.48
CA GLU A 54 -22.08 -6.80 -15.91
C GLU A 54 -22.92 -7.88 -16.60
N GLY A 55 -22.68 -9.15 -16.28
CA GLY A 55 -23.47 -10.28 -16.78
C GLY A 55 -24.94 -10.19 -16.38
N ARG A 56 -25.24 -9.81 -15.13
CA ARG A 56 -26.61 -9.63 -14.63
C ARG A 56 -27.30 -8.44 -15.30
N LEU A 57 -26.61 -7.32 -15.49
CA LEU A 57 -27.14 -6.16 -16.20
C LEU A 57 -27.50 -6.52 -17.64
N LYS A 58 -26.59 -7.19 -18.37
CA LYS A 58 -26.86 -7.67 -19.73
C LYS A 58 -28.03 -8.66 -19.80
N ALA A 59 -28.21 -9.50 -18.78
CA ALA A 59 -29.34 -10.42 -18.71
C ALA A 59 -30.66 -9.66 -18.48
N TRP A 60 -30.61 -8.62 -17.66
CA TRP A 60 -31.74 -7.73 -17.41
C TRP A 60 -32.14 -6.96 -18.67
N ASP A 61 -31.18 -6.35 -19.37
CA ASP A 61 -31.44 -5.63 -20.63
C ASP A 61 -32.17 -6.52 -21.65
N LYS A 62 -31.68 -7.76 -21.83
CA LYS A 62 -32.33 -8.76 -22.69
C LYS A 62 -33.73 -9.15 -22.22
N HIS A 63 -33.94 -9.20 -20.91
CA HIS A 63 -35.26 -9.52 -20.37
C HIS A 63 -36.26 -8.41 -20.70
N VAL A 64 -35.88 -7.15 -20.52
CA VAL A 64 -36.71 -5.99 -20.86
C VAL A 64 -37.05 -6.01 -22.35
N GLU A 65 -36.05 -6.15 -23.23
CA GLU A 65 -36.23 -6.22 -24.69
C GLU A 65 -37.21 -7.32 -25.14
N GLY A 66 -37.24 -8.45 -24.43
CA GLY A 66 -38.09 -9.60 -24.75
C GLY A 66 -39.46 -9.62 -24.04
N SER A 67 -39.72 -8.68 -23.13
CA SER A 67 -40.86 -8.74 -22.21
C SER A 67 -42.21 -8.36 -22.84
N ASN A 68 -42.21 -7.47 -23.85
CA ASN A 68 -43.40 -6.73 -24.30
C ASN A 68 -44.19 -6.06 -23.14
N ASP A 69 -43.54 -5.78 -22.01
CA ASP A 69 -44.14 -5.11 -20.86
C ASP A 69 -43.77 -3.63 -20.89
N THR A 70 -44.74 -2.80 -21.29
CA THR A 70 -44.55 -1.35 -21.41
C THR A 70 -44.16 -0.68 -20.09
N ALA A 71 -44.58 -1.23 -18.94
CA ALA A 71 -44.20 -0.68 -17.65
C ALA A 71 -42.75 -1.03 -17.28
N LEU A 72 -42.28 -2.22 -17.66
CA LEU A 72 -40.89 -2.64 -17.48
C LEU A 72 -39.95 -1.87 -18.43
N GLU A 73 -40.36 -1.67 -19.68
CA GLU A 73 -39.67 -0.82 -20.66
C GLU A 73 -39.54 0.63 -20.14
N GLN A 74 -40.64 1.22 -19.64
CA GLN A 74 -40.60 2.56 -19.04
C GLN A 74 -39.68 2.65 -17.82
N ALA A 75 -39.64 1.61 -16.97
CA ALA A 75 -38.69 1.56 -15.86
C ALA A 75 -37.24 1.48 -16.37
N ALA A 76 -36.97 0.80 -17.49
CA ALA A 76 -35.63 0.73 -18.06
C ALA A 76 -35.15 2.05 -18.67
N GLU A 77 -36.06 2.78 -19.31
CA GLU A 77 -35.75 4.02 -20.01
C GLU A 77 -35.76 5.24 -19.10
N THR A 78 -36.55 5.23 -18.03
CA THR A 78 -36.80 6.39 -17.16
C THR A 78 -36.48 6.08 -15.70
N TRP A 79 -35.45 6.73 -15.16
CA TRP A 79 -34.97 6.51 -13.78
C TRP A 79 -36.05 6.80 -12.72
N GLU A 80 -36.80 7.89 -12.88
CA GLU A 80 -37.88 8.27 -11.97
C GLU A 80 -38.95 7.17 -11.91
N MET A 81 -39.33 6.62 -13.07
CA MET A 81 -40.28 5.51 -13.16
C MET A 81 -39.73 4.23 -12.52
N MET A 82 -38.43 3.92 -12.70
CA MET A 82 -37.79 2.80 -12.01
C MET A 82 -37.89 2.95 -10.50
N HIS A 83 -37.61 4.15 -9.99
CA HIS A 83 -37.66 4.44 -8.56
C HIS A 83 -39.09 4.36 -8.01
N GLU A 84 -40.07 4.97 -8.69
CA GLU A 84 -41.48 4.89 -8.30
C GLU A 84 -41.99 3.45 -8.27
N GLN A 85 -41.62 2.64 -9.27
CA GLN A 85 -41.99 1.24 -9.35
C GLN A 85 -41.36 0.39 -8.23
N ALA A 86 -40.11 0.67 -7.86
CA ALA A 86 -39.46 0.01 -6.74
C ALA A 86 -40.11 0.38 -5.40
N GLU A 87 -40.44 1.67 -5.17
CA GLU A 87 -41.17 2.12 -3.99
C GLU A 87 -42.58 1.52 -3.92
N ALA A 88 -43.25 1.38 -5.07
CA ALA A 88 -44.54 0.69 -5.20
C ALA A 88 -44.45 -0.84 -4.98
N GLY A 89 -43.26 -1.39 -4.76
CA GLY A 89 -43.07 -2.79 -4.39
C GLY A 89 -42.83 -3.74 -5.55
N LYS A 90 -42.64 -3.24 -6.79
CA LYS A 90 -42.35 -4.12 -7.93
C LYS A 90 -40.97 -4.77 -7.78
N PRO A 91 -40.87 -6.12 -7.83
CA PRO A 91 -39.63 -6.82 -7.53
C PRO A 91 -38.54 -6.54 -8.57
N GLU A 92 -38.88 -6.49 -9.86
CA GLU A 92 -37.91 -6.28 -10.95
C GLU A 92 -37.21 -4.92 -10.83
N ALA A 93 -37.97 -3.88 -10.48
CA ALA A 93 -37.45 -2.54 -10.27
C ALA A 93 -36.55 -2.46 -9.02
N LYS A 94 -36.92 -3.15 -7.93
CA LYS A 94 -36.10 -3.24 -6.71
C LYS A 94 -34.77 -3.94 -6.97
N GLU A 95 -34.81 -5.09 -7.63
CA GLU A 95 -33.62 -5.88 -7.98
C GLU A 95 -32.68 -5.08 -8.88
N MET A 96 -33.21 -4.33 -9.84
CA MET A 96 -32.41 -3.48 -10.73
C MET A 96 -31.76 -2.32 -9.96
N LEU A 97 -32.50 -1.61 -9.10
CA LEU A 97 -31.91 -0.55 -8.27
C LEU A 97 -30.82 -1.08 -7.35
N GLU A 98 -31.02 -2.27 -6.75
CA GLU A 98 -29.99 -2.91 -5.95
C GLU A 98 -28.74 -3.23 -6.80
N LEU A 99 -28.93 -3.79 -7.99
CA LEU A 99 -27.83 -4.10 -8.92
C LEU A 99 -27.06 -2.85 -9.36
N VAL A 100 -27.77 -1.75 -9.66
CA VAL A 100 -27.16 -0.45 -9.98
C VAL A 100 -26.37 0.10 -8.79
N ASN A 101 -26.89 -0.02 -7.57
CA ASN A 101 -26.17 0.41 -6.37
C ASN A 101 -24.93 -0.44 -6.12
N GLN A 102 -25.02 -1.76 -6.28
CA GLN A 102 -23.87 -2.66 -6.22
C GLN A 102 -22.81 -2.28 -7.27
N LEU A 103 -23.21 -2.01 -8.52
CA LEU A 103 -22.32 -1.53 -9.57
C LEU A 103 -21.59 -0.25 -9.16
N ARG A 104 -22.33 0.76 -8.70
CA ARG A 104 -21.77 2.08 -8.34
C ARG A 104 -20.71 1.98 -7.25
N VAL A 105 -20.95 1.14 -6.24
CA VAL A 105 -19.97 0.87 -5.17
C VAL A 105 -18.76 0.13 -5.75
N LYS A 106 -18.98 -0.97 -6.46
CA LYS A 106 -17.91 -1.86 -6.91
C LYS A 106 -17.00 -1.25 -7.96
N ILE A 107 -17.56 -0.47 -8.88
CA ILE A 107 -16.76 0.20 -9.92
C ILE A 107 -15.87 1.28 -9.30
N LYS A 108 -16.35 1.96 -8.25
CA LYS A 108 -15.55 2.92 -7.49
C LYS A 108 -14.42 2.21 -6.74
N GLU A 109 -14.72 1.16 -5.99
CA GLU A 109 -13.71 0.36 -5.26
C GLU A 109 -12.62 -0.16 -6.21
N TYR A 110 -13.02 -0.69 -7.38
CA TYR A 110 -12.08 -1.18 -8.38
C TYR A 110 -11.20 -0.08 -8.99
N HIS A 111 -11.78 1.05 -9.37
CA HIS A 111 -11.01 2.17 -9.94
C HIS A 111 -10.05 2.79 -8.92
N GLU A 112 -10.48 2.97 -7.66
CA GLU A 112 -9.62 3.45 -6.58
C GLU A 112 -8.48 2.47 -6.30
N ALA A 113 -8.76 1.16 -6.28
CA ALA A 113 -7.73 0.13 -6.10
C ALA A 113 -6.72 0.13 -7.27
N LEU A 114 -7.17 0.28 -8.51
CA LEU A 114 -6.29 0.39 -9.68
C LEU A 114 -5.41 1.64 -9.62
N GLU A 115 -5.97 2.79 -9.26
CA GLU A 115 -5.24 4.04 -9.14
C GLU A 115 -4.14 3.94 -8.06
N LEU A 116 -4.49 3.40 -6.88
CA LEU A 116 -3.54 3.18 -5.80
C LEU A 116 -2.45 2.20 -6.22
N GLN A 117 -2.81 1.09 -6.88
CA GLN A 117 -1.84 0.10 -7.34
C GLN A 117 -0.90 0.68 -8.42
N SER A 118 -1.41 1.56 -9.29
CA SER A 118 -0.61 2.29 -10.28
C SER A 118 0.39 3.26 -9.60
N LYS A 119 -0.04 3.97 -8.56
CA LYS A 119 0.87 4.83 -7.77
C LYS A 119 1.94 4.02 -7.06
N ILE A 120 1.59 2.87 -6.49
CA ILE A 120 2.52 1.97 -5.81
C ILE A 120 3.53 1.37 -6.79
N SER A 121 3.11 0.99 -8.01
CA SER A 121 4.00 0.40 -9.01
C SER A 121 5.05 1.38 -9.58
N GLN A 122 4.80 2.68 -9.44
CA GLN A 122 5.75 3.74 -9.81
C GLN A 122 6.79 4.04 -8.73
N LEU A 123 6.64 3.48 -7.52
CA LEU A 123 7.64 3.61 -6.47
C LEU A 123 8.91 2.83 -6.83
N ASN A 124 10.07 3.42 -6.52
CA ASN A 124 11.35 2.80 -6.80
C ASN A 124 11.64 1.67 -5.82
N SER A 125 12.39 0.66 -6.28
CA SER A 125 13.03 -0.30 -5.39
C SER A 125 13.99 0.41 -4.43
N PRO A 126 14.14 -0.08 -3.20
CA PRO A 126 15.07 0.50 -2.24
C PRO A 126 16.52 0.37 -2.71
N ASP A 127 17.36 1.34 -2.33
CA ASP A 127 18.80 1.24 -2.51
C ASP A 127 19.35 0.05 -1.71
N GLN A 128 20.24 -0.74 -2.31
CA GLN A 128 20.74 -1.98 -1.70
C GLN A 128 21.45 -1.71 -0.36
N ARG A 129 22.21 -0.62 -0.27
CA ARG A 129 22.93 -0.28 0.97
C ARG A 129 21.96 0.14 2.06
N ALA A 130 20.98 0.97 1.72
CA ALA A 130 19.94 1.35 2.68
C ALA A 130 19.16 0.12 3.17
N LEU A 131 18.81 -0.80 2.26
CA LEU A 131 18.14 -2.05 2.60
C LEU A 131 18.97 -2.92 3.56
N GLU A 132 20.27 -3.05 3.34
CA GLU A 132 21.16 -3.79 4.24
C GLU A 132 21.21 -3.16 5.65
N VAL A 133 21.24 -1.84 5.74
CA VAL A 133 21.21 -1.10 7.01
C VAL A 133 19.89 -1.35 7.76
N VAL A 134 18.74 -1.21 7.09
CA VAL A 134 17.43 -1.46 7.70
C VAL A 134 17.29 -2.93 8.12
N ARG A 135 17.72 -3.88 7.27
CA ARG A 135 17.71 -5.31 7.62
C ARG A 135 18.56 -5.61 8.84
N ASN A 136 19.76 -5.04 8.92
CA ASN A 136 20.64 -5.27 10.06
C ASN A 136 20.03 -4.73 11.35
N GLU A 137 19.52 -3.50 11.33
CA GLU A 137 18.90 -2.88 12.49
C GLU A 137 17.63 -3.63 12.93
N LEU A 138 16.75 -4.00 11.98
CA LEU A 138 15.56 -4.80 12.26
C LEU A 138 15.89 -6.10 12.99
N HIS A 139 17.02 -6.72 12.66
CA HIS A 139 17.51 -7.95 13.30
C HIS A 139 18.34 -7.68 14.57
N GLY A 140 18.16 -6.53 15.21
CA GLY A 140 18.79 -6.20 16.48
C GLY A 140 20.15 -5.52 16.37
N GLY A 141 20.56 -5.13 15.16
CA GLY A 141 21.79 -4.38 14.92
C GLY A 141 23.06 -5.23 15.02
N SER A 142 24.12 -4.62 15.56
CA SER A 142 25.45 -5.25 15.64
C SER A 142 25.48 -6.43 16.61
N LEU A 143 26.41 -7.37 16.36
CA LEU A 143 26.67 -8.47 17.28
C LEU A 143 27.01 -7.95 18.68
N ARG A 144 26.54 -8.66 19.70
CA ARG A 144 26.93 -8.42 21.08
C ARG A 144 28.38 -8.85 21.30
N ARG A 145 28.96 -8.46 22.45
CA ARG A 145 30.33 -8.83 22.83
C ARG A 145 30.56 -10.34 22.90
N ASP A 146 29.50 -11.11 23.14
CA ASP A 146 29.51 -12.57 23.17
C ASP A 146 29.43 -13.22 21.77
N GLY A 147 29.40 -12.41 20.70
CA GLY A 147 29.26 -12.88 19.32
C GLY A 147 27.84 -13.25 18.91
N GLN A 148 26.85 -13.14 19.80
CA GLN A 148 25.45 -13.45 19.49
C GLN A 148 24.73 -12.23 18.90
N LYS A 149 23.83 -12.49 17.95
CA LYS A 149 22.95 -11.46 17.39
C LYS A 149 21.82 -11.17 18.39
N PRO A 150 21.51 -9.89 18.67
CA PRO A 150 20.36 -9.54 19.51
C PRO A 150 19.04 -10.03 18.89
N ASN A 151 17.97 -10.05 19.70
CA ASN A 151 16.64 -10.33 19.20
C ASN A 151 16.21 -9.24 18.19
N PRO A 152 15.49 -9.62 17.12
CA PRO A 152 14.91 -8.65 16.21
C PRO A 152 14.01 -7.63 16.93
N ILE A 153 13.98 -6.40 16.40
CA ILE A 153 13.15 -5.31 16.94
C ILE A 153 11.67 -5.67 16.85
N LEU A 154 11.24 -6.29 15.75
CA LEU A 154 9.88 -6.80 15.57
C LEU A 154 9.82 -8.32 15.81
N GLY A 155 8.68 -8.80 16.33
CA GLY A 155 8.41 -10.23 16.48
C GLY A 155 7.51 -10.80 15.39
N GLY A 156 7.26 -12.11 15.45
CA GLY A 156 6.35 -12.80 14.52
C GLY A 156 6.78 -12.66 13.06
N ARG A 157 5.79 -12.55 12.15
CA ARG A 157 6.03 -12.33 10.71
C ARG A 157 6.64 -10.96 10.38
N GLY A 158 6.53 -10.00 11.31
CA GLY A 158 7.06 -8.65 11.11
C GLY A 158 8.58 -8.58 11.17
N LYS A 159 9.27 -9.62 11.66
CA LYS A 159 10.74 -9.63 11.69
C LYS A 159 11.36 -9.93 10.31
N ASP A 160 10.61 -10.62 9.45
CA ASP A 160 11.06 -11.15 8.16
C ASP A 160 10.53 -10.31 6.96
N TYR A 161 9.84 -9.19 7.20
CA TYR A 161 9.13 -8.46 6.13
C TYR A 161 10.05 -7.89 5.04
N LEU A 162 11.34 -7.73 5.34
CA LEU A 162 12.35 -7.23 4.41
C LEU A 162 13.03 -8.32 3.58
N ASP A 163 12.67 -9.59 3.76
CA ASP A 163 13.35 -10.70 3.10
C ASP A 163 12.96 -10.81 1.61
N GLU A 164 11.71 -10.46 1.29
CA GLU A 164 11.16 -10.47 -0.08
C GLU A 164 11.58 -9.21 -0.86
N ALA A 165 12.84 -9.15 -1.30
CA ALA A 165 13.42 -7.96 -1.95
C ALA A 165 12.61 -7.41 -3.15
N GLU A 166 11.98 -8.30 -3.93
CA GLU A 166 11.17 -7.92 -5.09
C GLU A 166 9.83 -7.26 -4.71
N ASP A 167 9.37 -7.47 -3.47
CA ASP A 167 8.16 -6.89 -2.93
C ASP A 167 8.41 -5.61 -2.12
N LEU A 168 9.63 -5.05 -2.16
CA LEU A 168 9.97 -3.83 -1.43
C LEU A 168 9.91 -2.58 -2.31
N VAL A 169 9.47 -1.48 -1.69
CA VAL A 169 9.47 -0.14 -2.25
C VAL A 169 10.09 0.84 -1.27
N SER A 170 10.72 1.88 -1.82
CA SER A 170 11.15 3.04 -1.05
C SER A 170 10.14 4.17 -1.21
N LEU A 171 9.75 4.80 -0.10
CA LEU A 171 8.91 6.00 -0.12
C LEU A 171 9.71 7.28 -0.41
N LYS A 172 11.02 7.15 -0.63
CA LYS A 172 11.86 8.27 -1.06
C LYS A 172 11.33 8.80 -2.39
N THR A 173 10.84 10.03 -2.38
CA THR A 173 10.67 10.79 -3.62
C THR A 173 12.05 10.87 -4.26
N PRO A 174 12.23 10.49 -5.54
CA PRO A 174 13.50 10.69 -6.21
C PRO A 174 13.73 12.20 -6.34
N ALA A 175 14.27 12.83 -5.29
CA ALA A 175 15.14 13.96 -5.48
C ALA A 175 16.19 13.46 -6.47
N ALA A 176 16.41 14.19 -7.57
CA ALA A 176 17.44 13.87 -8.53
C ALA A 176 18.78 13.81 -7.78
N VAL A 177 19.12 12.65 -7.21
CA VAL A 177 20.39 12.43 -6.55
C VAL A 177 21.36 12.35 -7.70
N ASP A 178 22.02 13.47 -7.93
CA ASP A 178 23.05 13.62 -8.95
C ASP A 178 24.00 12.41 -8.88
N PRO A 179 24.31 11.76 -10.02
CA PRO A 179 25.13 10.56 -10.05
C PRO A 179 26.47 10.69 -9.31
N LEU A 180 27.05 11.90 -9.23
CA LEU A 180 28.27 12.16 -8.47
C LEU A 180 28.05 12.00 -6.96
N SER A 181 26.89 12.42 -6.45
CA SER A 181 26.53 12.28 -5.04
C SER A 181 26.35 10.81 -4.65
N LYS A 182 25.78 9.98 -5.56
CA LYS A 182 25.73 8.52 -5.38
C LYS A 182 27.13 7.91 -5.36
N LEU A 183 27.99 8.31 -6.29
CA LEU A 183 29.37 7.83 -6.38
C LEU A 183 30.17 8.18 -5.11
N LEU A 184 30.12 9.44 -4.67
CA LEU A 184 30.83 9.89 -3.48
C LEU A 184 30.36 9.16 -2.21
N ARG A 185 29.05 8.92 -2.06
CA ARG A 185 28.53 8.11 -0.94
C ARG A 185 28.98 6.66 -1.00
N ALA A 186 29.04 6.06 -2.19
CA ALA A 186 29.46 4.67 -2.37
C ALA A 186 30.94 4.44 -2.00
N TYR A 187 31.81 5.42 -2.31
CA TYR A 187 33.26 5.27 -2.13
C TYR A 187 33.84 6.02 -0.92
N TRP A 188 33.08 6.92 -0.28
CA TRP A 188 33.55 7.67 0.89
C TRP A 188 32.80 7.27 2.17
N PRO A 189 33.31 6.33 2.97
CA PRO A 189 32.80 6.07 4.31
C PRO A 189 33.22 7.20 5.24
N GLY A 190 32.49 8.32 5.20
CA GLY A 190 32.75 9.48 6.02
C GLY A 190 32.61 9.16 7.51
N ARG A 191 33.74 9.02 8.21
CA ARG A 191 33.84 9.26 9.66
C ARG A 191 33.51 10.72 9.90
N VAL A 192 32.36 11.02 10.47
CA VAL A 192 32.13 12.31 11.11
C VAL A 192 32.38 12.14 12.61
N ARG A 193 33.66 12.24 13.01
CA ARG A 193 33.99 12.68 14.38
C ARG A 193 34.14 14.19 14.31
N PHE A 194 33.13 14.93 14.75
CA PHE A 194 33.36 16.31 15.17
C PHE A 194 34.18 16.27 16.45
N ILE A 195 35.50 16.46 16.32
CA ILE A 195 36.34 16.82 17.44
C ILE A 195 36.19 18.34 17.61
N SER A 196 35.67 18.73 18.76
CA SER A 196 35.77 20.10 19.26
C SER A 196 37.24 20.38 19.61
N ALA A 197 37.77 21.49 19.10
CA ALA A 197 38.79 22.30 19.76
C ALA A 197 38.03 23.61 20.08
N VAL A 198 37.73 23.97 21.33
CA VAL A 198 38.63 24.42 22.39
C VAL A 198 39.77 25.28 21.84
N ASP A 199 39.51 26.58 21.79
CA ASP A 199 40.29 27.59 22.52
C ASP A 199 39.32 28.47 23.31
#